data_AF-A0A2N1USE2-F1
#
_entry.id   AF-A0A2N1USE2-F1
#
_cell.length_a   1.000
_cell.length_b   1.000
_cell.length_c   1.000
_cell.angle_alpha   90.00
_cell.angle_beta   90.00
_cell.angle_gamma   90.00
#
_symmetry.space_group_name_H-M   'P 1'
#
loop_
_entity.id
_entity.type
_entity.pdbx_description
1 polymer ?
#
loop_
_entity_poly.entity_id
_entity_poly.type
_entity_poly.pdbx_seq_one_letter_code
_entity_poly.pdbx_strand_id
1 'polypeptide(L)'
;MIEVLKQDRPKIKRMAELVLRELGDEAESLEQIQEYEHKAQLKGKLEGELESKRETARKMKADGLEDAVISKYTGLSKKEILSL
;
A
#
# COMPACT_ATOMS: atom_id res chain seq x y z
N MET A 1 -24.25 -22.57 5.75
CA MET A 1 -24.66 -21.17 5.51
C MET A 1 -23.84 -20.59 4.35
N ILE A 2 -23.99 -21.14 3.13
CA ILE A 2 -23.29 -20.68 1.91
C ILE A 2 -24.31 -20.64 0.77
N GLU A 3 -25.36 -19.82 0.94
CA GLU A 3 -26.46 -19.77 -0.04
C GLU A 3 -27.05 -18.36 -0.18
N VAL A 4 -26.21 -17.33 -0.07
CA VAL A 4 -26.63 -15.93 -0.27
C VAL A 4 -25.96 -15.30 -1.52
N LEU A 5 -24.90 -15.90 -2.06
CA LEU A 5 -24.08 -15.27 -3.13
C LEU A 5 -24.52 -15.56 -4.58
N LYS A 6 -25.64 -16.28 -4.80
CA LYS A 6 -26.13 -16.62 -6.15
C LYS A 6 -27.29 -15.74 -6.64
N GLN A 7 -28.00 -15.04 -5.76
CA GLN A 7 -29.19 -14.25 -6.15
C GLN A 7 -28.89 -12.80 -6.59
N ASP A 8 -27.76 -12.20 -6.21
CA ASP A 8 -27.47 -10.80 -6.55
C ASP A 8 -26.52 -10.59 -7.73
N ARG A 9 -25.99 -11.67 -8.34
CA ARG A 9 -25.22 -11.59 -9.59
C ARG A 9 -25.93 -10.81 -10.72
N PRO A 10 -27.24 -10.97 -10.95
CA PRO A 10 -27.93 -10.22 -12.01
C PRO A 10 -28.08 -8.74 -11.68
N LYS A 11 -28.23 -8.37 -10.40
CA LYS A 11 -28.36 -6.97 -9.96
C LYS A 11 -27.03 -6.24 -10.01
N ILE A 12 -25.95 -6.88 -9.56
CA ILE A 12 -24.59 -6.35 -9.65
C ILE A 12 -24.21 -6.15 -11.13
N LYS A 13 -24.55 -7.12 -12.00
CA LYS A 13 -24.33 -6.99 -13.44
C LYS A 13 -25.10 -5.83 -14.07
N ARG A 14 -26.38 -5.66 -13.71
CA ARG A 14 -27.20 -4.53 -14.17
C ARG A 14 -26.68 -3.18 -13.70
N MET A 15 -26.21 -3.11 -12.44
CA MET A 15 -25.64 -1.89 -11.88
C MET A 15 -24.34 -1.52 -12.58
N ALA A 16 -23.47 -2.51 -12.83
CA ALA A 16 -22.24 -2.30 -13.60
C ALA A 16 -22.52 -1.85 -15.05
N GLU A 17 -23.52 -2.45 -15.71
CA GLU A 17 -23.95 -2.05 -17.06
C GLU A 17 -24.53 -0.62 -17.09
N LEU A 18 -25.25 -0.19 -16.05
CA LEU A 18 -25.76 1.18 -15.91
C LEU A 18 -24.63 2.19 -15.70
N VAL A 19 -23.69 1.88 -14.81
CA VAL A 19 -22.52 2.74 -14.53
C VAL A 19 -21.63 2.89 -15.77
N LEU A 20 -21.36 1.80 -16.48
CA LEU A 20 -20.61 1.84 -17.75
C LEU A 20 -21.33 2.64 -18.85
N ARG A 21 -22.66 2.71 -18.81
CA ARG A 21 -23.46 3.46 -19.78
C ARG A 21 -23.54 4.97 -19.44
N GLU A 22 -23.50 5.33 -18.16
CA GLU A 22 -23.54 6.74 -17.72
C GLU A 22 -22.18 7.43 -17.70
N LEU A 23 -21.08 6.69 -17.52
CA LEU A 23 -19.73 7.27 -17.42
C LEU A 23 -18.97 7.38 -18.76
N GLY A 24 -19.49 6.86 -19.87
CA GLY A 24 -18.84 6.97 -21.20
C GLY A 24 -17.38 6.47 -21.22
N ASP A 25 -16.57 6.97 -22.16
CA ASP A 25 -15.14 6.65 -22.32
C ASP A 25 -14.27 7.08 -21.10
N GLU A 26 -14.85 7.73 -20.10
CA GLU A 26 -14.20 8.16 -18.85
C GLU A 26 -14.26 7.09 -17.74
N ALA A 27 -14.98 5.98 -17.98
CA ALA A 27 -14.90 4.82 -17.12
C ALA A 27 -13.51 4.15 -17.27
N GLU A 28 -12.59 4.47 -16.37
CA GLU A 28 -11.36 3.69 -16.22
C GLU A 28 -11.73 2.21 -16.16
N SER A 29 -11.12 1.41 -17.04
CA SER A 29 -11.47 -0.01 -17.13
C SER A 29 -11.24 -0.66 -15.76
N LEU A 30 -12.03 -1.68 -15.42
CA LEU A 30 -11.83 -2.40 -14.16
C LEU A 30 -10.39 -2.91 -13.99
N GLU A 31 -9.70 -3.19 -15.10
CA GLU A 31 -8.29 -3.55 -15.14
C GLU A 31 -7.37 -2.39 -14.73
N GLN A 32 -7.66 -1.16 -15.19
CA GLN A 32 -6.90 0.03 -14.79
C GLN A 32 -7.07 0.34 -13.31
N ILE A 33 -8.29 0.30 -12.78
CA ILE A 33 -8.56 0.50 -11.35
C ILE A 33 -7.81 -0.55 -10.52
N GLN A 34 -7.85 -1.82 -10.92
CA GLN A 34 -7.11 -2.90 -10.26
C GLN A 34 -5.60 -2.68 -10.29
N GLU A 35 -5.04 -2.23 -11.42
CA GLU A 35 -3.62 -1.88 -11.50
C GLU A 35 -3.25 -0.74 -10.54
N TYR A 36 -4.07 0.31 -10.46
CA TYR A 36 -3.84 1.44 -9.55
C TYR A 36 -3.87 1.01 -8.09
N GLU A 37 -4.87 0.23 -7.70
CA GLU A 37 -4.96 -0.33 -6.35
C GLU A 37 -3.75 -1.19 -6.00
N HIS A 38 -3.33 -2.06 -6.92
CA HIS A 38 -2.16 -2.91 -6.70
C HIS A 38 -0.87 -2.08 -6.55
N LYS A 39 -0.67 -1.06 -7.40
CA LYS A 39 0.47 -0.13 -7.30
C LYS A 39 0.43 0.64 -5.97
N ALA A 40 -0.74 1.09 -5.53
CA ALA A 40 -0.89 1.81 -4.27
C ALA A 40 -0.58 0.92 -3.06
N GLN A 41 -1.05 -0.34 -3.06
CA GLN A 41 -0.75 -1.31 -2.01
C GLN A 41 0.75 -1.62 -1.93
N LEU A 42 1.41 -1.83 -3.07
CA LEU A 42 2.85 -2.05 -3.13
C LEU A 42 3.63 -0.85 -2.58
N LYS A 43 3.24 0.37 -2.98
CA LYS A 43 3.85 1.60 -2.48
C LYS A 43 3.69 1.73 -0.97
N GLY A 44 2.48 1.54 -0.45
CA GLY A 44 2.20 1.61 0.99
C GLY A 44 3.00 0.58 1.80
N LYS A 45 3.17 -0.63 1.27
CA LYS A 45 4.01 -1.66 1.90
C LYS A 45 5.47 -1.23 1.97
N LEU A 46 6.03 -0.73 0.87
CA LEU A 46 7.43 -0.26 0.82
C LEU A 46 7.66 0.94 1.75
N GLU A 47 6.73 1.90 1.77
CA GLU A 47 6.81 3.06 2.66
C GLU A 47 6.72 2.63 4.13
N GLY A 48 5.85 1.67 4.47
CA GLY A 48 5.73 1.12 5.82
C GLY A 48 6.99 0.39 6.28
N GLU A 49 7.59 -0.44 5.43
CA GLU A 49 8.86 -1.13 5.73
C GLU A 49 10.01 -0.14 5.95
N LEU A 50 10.07 0.92 5.14
CA LEU A 50 11.08 1.97 5.27
C LEU A 50 10.87 2.79 6.55
N GLU A 51 9.63 3.18 6.86
CA GLU A 51 9.32 3.94 8.07
C GLU A 51 9.58 3.12 9.32
N SER A 52 9.29 1.82 9.32
CA SER A 52 9.62 0.92 10.43
C SER A 52 11.13 0.90 10.71
N LYS A 53 11.97 0.80 9.66
CA LYS A 53 13.44 0.88 9.80
C LYS A 53 13.89 2.22 10.39
N ARG A 54 13.30 3.33 9.94
CA ARG A 54 13.59 4.68 10.44
C ARG A 54 13.16 4.85 11.89
N GLU A 55 11.99 4.34 12.26
CA GLU A 55 11.49 4.37 13.63
C GLU A 55 12.42 3.59 14.57
N THR A 56 12.82 2.38 14.17
CA THR A 56 13.82 1.59 14.92
C THR A 56 15.13 2.36 15.05
N ALA A 57 15.65 2.95 13.98
CA ALA A 57 16.86 3.74 14.03
C ALA A 57 16.76 4.96 14.96
N ARG A 58 15.62 5.67 14.96
CA ARG A 58 15.36 6.79 15.89
C ARG A 58 15.37 6.34 17.35
N LYS A 59 14.73 5.20 17.65
CA LYS A 59 14.75 4.60 19.00
C LYS A 59 16.17 4.24 19.42
N MET A 60 16.91 3.52 18.58
CA MET A 60 18.30 3.15 18.87
C MET A 60 19.21 4.37 19.06
N LYS A 61 19.00 5.45 18.29
CA LYS A 61 19.74 6.71 18.44
C LYS A 61 19.41 7.40 19.76
N ALA A 62 18.14 7.39 20.17
CA ALA A 62 17.71 7.90 21.47
C ALA A 62 18.28 7.08 22.64
N ASP A 63 18.45 5.77 22.45
CA ASP A 63 19.10 4.87 23.40
C ASP A 63 20.64 5.02 23.43
N GLY A 64 21.21 5.90 22.60
CA GLY A 64 22.64 6.23 22.59
C GLY A 64 23.52 5.25 21.80
N LEU A 65 22.93 4.43 20.93
CA LEU A 65 23.71 3.52 20.07
C LEU A 65 24.44 4.30 18.97
N GLU A 66 25.65 3.84 18.64
CA GLU A 66 26.44 4.42 17.55
C GLU A 66 25.83 4.14 16.17
N ASP A 67 25.95 5.10 15.25
CA ASP A 67 25.44 5.01 13.88
C ASP A 67 25.89 3.75 13.13
N ALA A 68 27.10 3.23 13.41
CA ALA A 68 27.60 2.00 12.81
C ALA A 68 26.78 0.77 13.25
N VAL A 69 26.38 0.73 14.51
CA VAL A 69 25.52 -0.33 15.07
C VAL A 69 24.11 -0.19 14.51
N ILE A 70 23.56 1.03 14.52
CA ILE A 70 22.23 1.31 13.95
C ILE A 70 22.17 0.89 12.48
N SER A 71 23.19 1.23 11.69
CA SER A 71 23.30 0.85 10.27
C SER A 71 23.29 -0.66 10.07
N LYS A 72 24.01 -1.40 10.92
CA LYS A 72 24.05 -2.87 10.86
C LYS A 72 22.68 -3.53 11.08
N TYR A 73 21.87 -2.99 12.01
CA TYR A 73 20.60 -3.61 12.39
C TYR A 73 19.40 -3.11 11.58
N THR A 74 19.42 -1.86 11.11
CA THR A 74 18.31 -1.27 10.34
C THR A 74 18.53 -1.35 8.83
N GLY A 75 19.77 -1.59 8.40
CA GLY A 75 20.16 -1.57 6.99
C GLY A 75 20.17 -0.16 6.37
N LEU A 76 19.95 0.88 7.18
CA LEU A 76 20.05 2.27 6.73
C LEU A 76 21.51 2.68 6.58
N SER A 77 21.80 3.53 5.59
CA SER A 77 23.11 4.13 5.44
C SER A 77 23.39 5.13 6.57
N LYS A 78 24.67 5.38 6.86
CA LYS A 78 25.05 6.42 7.84
C LYS A 78 24.45 7.78 7.52
N LYS A 79 24.36 8.14 6.24
CA LYS A 79 23.77 9.41 5.80
C LYS A 79 22.28 9.48 6.16
N GLU A 80 21.55 8.39 5.97
CA GLU A 80 20.13 8.32 6.35
C GLU A 80 19.98 8.43 7.87
N ILE A 81 20.80 7.74 8.66
CA ILE A 81 20.77 7.79 10.14
C ILE A 81 21.12 9.18 10.68
N LEU A 82 22.07 9.87 10.05
CA LEU A 82 22.41 11.27 10.38
C LEU A 82 21.24 12.23 10.12
N SER A 83 20.42 11.94 9.12
CA SER A 83 19.23 12.75 8.76
C SER A 83 17.95 12.41 9.55
N LEU A 84 18.00 11.41 10.45
CA LEU A 84 16.93 11.07 11.39
C LEU A 84 17.03 11.87 12.69
#